data_AF-A0A9X8DQT2-F1
#
_entry.id   AF-A0A9X8DQT2-F1
#
_cell.length_a   1.000
_cell.length_b   1.000
_cell.length_c   1.000
_cell.angle_alpha   90.00
_cell.angle_beta   90.00
_cell.angle_gamma   90.00
#
_symmetry.space_group_name_H-M   'P 1'
#
loop_
_entity.id
_entity.type
_entity.pdbx_description
1 polymer ?
#
loop_
_entity_poly.entity_id
_entity_poly.type
_entity_poly.pdbx_seq_one_letter_code
_entity_poly.pdbx_strand_id
1 'polypeptide(L)'
;MTSEYDRKVEGEQTKQTQLGGEKDEIVAEFEDNKTQIEEDADLEIEEVKAKYDAKFLDEREATLRLKGANIDLCENGIMKKKFTALQKDIEDQKEEIRSLQEKGKELYENIKGLEKDIQGHKKEIREREETIQDKEKRIYDLKKKNQELEKFKFVLDYKIKELKRQIEPRENEIADMKLQIEEMDQELEHYHKSNAALDLMIGELTLKMDGMQKDINHQSLEIKTMRQFIRQFQSDLHDSAQLLEKKKALKASVIALYKKYETGKIVTEVASDVDAQQEYNRQREYLEKEVESMKSKLVKGLKINHSEMMRLKRENAILTVQVNDLRREFHAVKSSQSEVNDLKNKHRDKRSMDEREMELRRESELQKVLM
;
A
#
# COMPACT_ATOMS: atom_id res chain seq x y z
N MET A 1 -87.23 -75.50 171.91
CA MET A 1 -85.82 -75.30 171.50
C MET A 1 -85.40 -76.49 170.63
N THR A 2 -84.57 -76.24 169.62
CA THR A 2 -83.92 -77.16 168.64
C THR A 2 -84.60 -77.47 167.30
N SER A 3 -85.88 -77.14 167.04
CA SER A 3 -86.51 -77.42 165.71
C SER A 3 -86.62 -76.22 164.76
N GLU A 4 -86.51 -74.98 165.25
CA GLU A 4 -86.68 -73.77 164.41
C GLU A 4 -85.39 -73.26 163.76
N TYR A 5 -84.21 -73.59 164.30
CA TYR A 5 -82.93 -73.14 163.74
C TYR A 5 -82.48 -73.98 162.54
N ASP A 6 -82.67 -75.29 162.56
CA ASP A 6 -82.27 -76.19 161.46
C ASP A 6 -83.07 -75.91 160.18
N ARG A 7 -84.37 -75.60 160.30
CA ARG A 7 -85.21 -75.20 159.16
C ARG A 7 -84.76 -73.87 158.53
N LYS A 8 -84.10 -72.99 159.30
CA LYS A 8 -83.60 -71.70 158.80
C LYS A 8 -82.27 -71.87 158.06
N VAL A 9 -81.45 -72.84 158.48
CA VAL A 9 -80.19 -73.18 157.79
C VAL A 9 -80.47 -73.88 156.46
N GLU A 10 -81.41 -74.83 156.40
CA GLU A 10 -81.81 -75.46 155.12
C GLU A 10 -82.38 -74.45 154.12
N GLY A 11 -83.12 -73.45 154.59
CA GLY A 11 -83.65 -72.36 153.76
C GLY A 11 -82.57 -71.41 153.21
N GLU A 12 -81.50 -71.16 153.96
CA GLU A 12 -80.34 -70.40 153.50
C GLU A 12 -79.50 -71.22 152.50
N GLN A 13 -79.33 -72.52 152.76
CA GLN A 13 -78.52 -73.41 151.90
C GLN A 13 -79.18 -73.63 150.53
N THR A 14 -80.51 -73.76 150.49
CA THR A 14 -81.26 -73.79 149.22
C THR A 14 -81.17 -72.47 148.46
N LYS A 15 -81.17 -71.32 149.16
CA LYS A 15 -80.96 -70.00 148.55
C LYS A 15 -79.55 -69.84 147.98
N GLN A 16 -78.53 -70.36 148.66
CA GLN A 16 -77.14 -70.28 148.19
C GLN A 16 -76.92 -71.12 146.92
N THR A 17 -77.56 -72.30 146.83
CA THR A 17 -77.51 -73.12 145.61
C THR A 17 -78.25 -72.46 144.45
N GLN A 18 -79.39 -71.80 144.69
CA GLN A 18 -80.10 -71.01 143.67
C GLN A 18 -79.25 -69.84 143.16
N LEU A 19 -78.68 -69.05 144.07
CA LEU A 19 -77.83 -67.91 143.69
C LEU A 19 -76.52 -68.35 143.00
N GLY A 20 -76.00 -69.53 143.33
CA GLY A 20 -74.87 -70.13 142.60
C GLY A 20 -75.23 -70.50 141.17
N GLY A 21 -76.40 -71.13 140.98
CA GLY A 21 -76.93 -71.44 139.65
C GLY A 21 -77.18 -70.20 138.80
N GLU A 22 -77.83 -69.18 139.37
CA GLU A 22 -78.05 -67.89 138.68
C GLU A 22 -76.74 -67.20 138.31
N LYS A 23 -75.70 -67.30 139.15
CA LYS A 23 -74.38 -66.74 138.84
C LYS A 23 -73.70 -67.47 137.68
N ASP A 24 -73.73 -68.80 137.68
CA ASP A 24 -73.11 -69.59 136.61
C ASP A 24 -73.84 -69.39 135.27
N GLU A 25 -75.16 -69.21 135.30
CA GLU A 25 -75.97 -68.86 134.12
C GLU A 25 -75.58 -67.48 133.57
N ILE A 26 -75.42 -66.47 134.44
CA ILE A 26 -74.95 -65.13 134.03
C ILE A 26 -73.52 -65.16 133.48
N VAL A 27 -72.63 -65.98 134.03
CA VAL A 27 -71.25 -66.11 133.53
C VAL A 27 -71.24 -66.76 132.15
N ALA A 28 -72.02 -67.82 131.95
CA ALA A 28 -72.17 -68.45 130.64
C ALA A 28 -72.75 -67.48 129.60
N GLU A 29 -73.80 -66.72 129.95
CA GLU A 29 -74.35 -65.67 129.08
C GLU A 29 -73.31 -64.58 128.75
N PHE A 30 -72.46 -64.20 129.70
CA PHE A 30 -71.42 -63.20 129.47
C PHE A 30 -70.28 -63.73 128.58
N GLU A 31 -69.88 -64.99 128.73
CA GLU A 31 -68.87 -65.62 127.88
C GLU A 31 -69.39 -65.80 126.44
N ASP A 32 -70.64 -66.23 126.25
CA ASP A 32 -71.27 -66.32 124.92
C ASP A 32 -71.36 -64.93 124.26
N ASN A 33 -71.80 -63.92 125.00
CA ASN A 33 -71.92 -62.55 124.49
C ASN A 33 -70.54 -61.95 124.14
N LYS A 34 -69.50 -62.26 124.94
CA LYS A 34 -68.12 -61.85 124.64
C LYS A 34 -67.62 -62.52 123.36
N THR A 35 -67.85 -63.82 123.19
CA THR A 35 -67.43 -64.58 122.01
C THR A 35 -68.11 -64.02 120.75
N GLN A 36 -69.40 -63.70 120.83
CA GLN A 36 -70.14 -63.09 119.74
C GLN A 36 -69.58 -61.71 119.36
N ILE A 37 -69.21 -60.87 120.34
CA ILE A 37 -68.59 -59.56 120.09
C ILE A 37 -67.20 -59.70 119.46
N GLU A 38 -66.39 -60.67 119.90
CA GLU A 38 -65.07 -60.93 119.31
C GLU A 38 -65.18 -61.43 117.87
N GLU A 39 -66.13 -62.33 117.58
CA GLU A 39 -66.40 -62.80 116.21
C GLU A 39 -66.94 -61.67 115.31
N ASP A 40 -67.86 -60.83 115.80
CA ASP A 40 -68.35 -59.67 115.06
C ASP A 40 -67.24 -58.66 114.76
N ALA A 41 -66.36 -58.41 115.74
CA ALA A 41 -65.20 -57.52 115.58
C ALA A 41 -64.19 -58.08 114.56
N ASP A 42 -63.92 -59.39 114.59
CA ASP A 42 -63.03 -60.04 113.62
C ASP A 42 -63.62 -60.03 112.20
N LEU A 43 -64.93 -60.26 112.07
CA LEU A 43 -65.64 -60.13 110.79
C LEU A 43 -65.60 -58.69 110.27
N GLU A 44 -65.78 -57.69 111.13
CA GLU A 44 -65.67 -56.27 110.75
C GLU A 44 -64.25 -55.95 110.29
N ILE A 45 -63.22 -56.45 110.99
CA ILE A 45 -61.81 -56.26 110.60
C ILE A 45 -61.53 -56.89 109.23
N GLU A 46 -61.98 -58.11 108.99
CA GLU A 46 -61.80 -58.77 107.70
C GLU A 46 -62.59 -58.08 106.58
N GLU A 47 -63.80 -57.59 106.85
CA GLU A 47 -64.56 -56.80 105.88
C GLU A 47 -63.85 -55.48 105.53
N VAL A 48 -63.26 -54.80 106.53
CA VAL A 48 -62.48 -53.59 106.32
C VAL A 48 -61.20 -53.87 105.53
N LYS A 49 -60.46 -54.93 105.85
CA LYS A 49 -59.29 -55.35 105.05
C LYS A 49 -59.68 -55.65 103.61
N ALA A 50 -60.73 -56.43 103.38
CA ALA A 50 -61.21 -56.74 102.04
C ALA A 50 -61.61 -55.48 101.27
N LYS A 51 -62.25 -54.50 101.92
CA LYS A 51 -62.56 -53.19 101.31
C LYS A 51 -61.30 -52.41 100.95
N TYR A 52 -60.28 -52.40 101.79
CA TYR A 52 -59.04 -51.67 101.52
C TYR A 52 -58.17 -52.37 100.48
N ASP A 53 -58.11 -53.69 100.48
CA ASP A 53 -57.42 -54.48 99.45
C ASP A 53 -58.07 -54.29 98.08
N ALA A 54 -59.42 -54.29 98.03
CA ALA A 54 -60.15 -53.96 96.81
C ALA A 54 -59.82 -52.55 96.30
N LYS A 55 -59.87 -51.53 97.18
CA LYS A 55 -59.49 -50.15 96.82
C LYS A 55 -58.04 -50.05 96.35
N PHE A 56 -57.12 -50.74 97.00
CA PHE A 56 -55.72 -50.76 96.59
C PHE A 56 -55.52 -51.40 95.22
N LEU A 57 -56.25 -52.49 94.94
CA LEU A 57 -56.24 -53.15 93.64
C LEU A 57 -56.78 -52.22 92.54
N ASP A 58 -57.91 -51.56 92.80
CA ASP A 58 -58.53 -50.60 91.88
C ASP A 58 -57.60 -49.40 91.58
N GLU A 59 -56.96 -48.82 92.60
CA GLU A 59 -56.00 -47.73 92.41
C GLU A 59 -54.76 -48.17 91.63
N ARG A 60 -54.28 -49.40 91.90
CA ARG A 60 -53.15 -49.98 91.15
C ARG A 60 -53.51 -50.21 89.69
N GLU A 61 -54.70 -50.73 89.41
CA GLU A 61 -55.18 -50.93 88.04
C GLU A 61 -55.36 -49.59 87.31
N ALA A 62 -55.96 -48.59 87.97
CA ALA A 62 -56.07 -47.24 87.43
C ALA A 62 -54.69 -46.62 87.11
N THR A 63 -53.70 -46.82 87.98
CA THR A 63 -52.33 -46.33 87.78
C THR A 63 -51.65 -47.01 86.57
N LEU A 64 -51.83 -48.33 86.41
CA LEU A 64 -51.30 -49.05 85.25
C LEU A 64 -51.97 -48.59 83.95
N ARG A 65 -53.28 -48.36 83.97
CA ARG A 65 -54.02 -47.85 82.82
C ARG A 65 -53.57 -46.45 82.40
N LEU A 66 -53.36 -45.55 83.37
CA LEU A 66 -52.82 -44.22 83.10
C LEU A 66 -51.38 -44.26 82.57
N LYS A 67 -50.53 -45.16 83.10
CA LYS A 67 -49.18 -45.36 82.56
C LYS A 67 -49.22 -45.89 81.13
N GLY A 68 -50.07 -46.87 80.83
CA GLY A 68 -50.28 -47.38 79.47
C GLY A 68 -50.74 -46.27 78.51
N ALA A 69 -51.78 -45.53 78.90
CA ALA A 69 -52.28 -44.40 78.10
C ALA A 69 -51.22 -43.30 77.88
N ASN A 70 -50.39 -43.00 78.88
CA ASN A 70 -49.31 -42.02 78.74
C ASN A 70 -48.17 -42.52 77.82
N ILE A 71 -47.85 -43.81 77.85
CA ILE A 71 -46.89 -44.43 76.91
C ILE A 71 -47.44 -44.36 75.49
N ASP A 72 -48.71 -44.74 75.27
CA ASP A 72 -49.36 -44.67 73.96
C ASP A 72 -49.43 -43.24 73.40
N LEU A 73 -49.69 -42.24 74.26
CA LEU A 73 -49.67 -40.83 73.87
C LEU A 73 -48.26 -40.36 73.48
N CYS A 74 -47.22 -40.79 74.20
CA CYS A 74 -45.83 -40.50 73.86
C CYS A 74 -45.40 -41.16 72.55
N GLU A 75 -45.73 -42.44 72.35
CA GLU A 75 -45.45 -43.18 71.13
C GLU A 75 -46.16 -42.56 69.92
N ASN A 76 -47.43 -42.18 70.07
CA ASN A 76 -48.18 -41.44 69.05
C ASN A 76 -47.57 -40.06 68.75
N GLY A 77 -47.07 -39.35 69.77
CA GLY A 77 -46.35 -38.08 69.60
C GLY A 77 -45.04 -38.23 68.82
N ILE A 78 -44.26 -39.29 69.12
CA ILE A 78 -43.01 -39.61 68.42
C ILE A 78 -43.29 -40.03 66.98
N MET A 79 -44.30 -40.88 66.74
CA MET A 79 -44.70 -41.28 65.39
C MET A 79 -45.16 -40.11 64.54
N LYS A 80 -45.95 -39.18 65.10
CA LYS A 80 -46.31 -37.94 64.41
C LYS A 80 -45.08 -37.12 64.00
N LYS A 81 -44.11 -36.93 64.92
CA LYS A 81 -42.86 -36.22 64.60
C LYS A 81 -42.05 -36.92 63.51
N LYS A 82 -41.92 -38.25 63.56
CA LYS A 82 -41.26 -39.05 62.52
C LYS A 82 -41.98 -38.93 61.18
N PHE A 83 -43.31 -38.97 61.18
CA PHE A 83 -44.11 -38.79 59.98
C PHE A 83 -43.91 -37.40 59.37
N THR A 84 -43.95 -36.35 60.18
CA THR A 84 -43.68 -34.98 59.71
C THR A 84 -42.25 -34.82 59.19
N ALA A 85 -41.25 -35.43 59.84
CA ALA A 85 -39.87 -35.42 59.36
C ALA A 85 -39.73 -36.14 58.01
N LEU A 86 -40.29 -37.35 57.87
CA LEU A 86 -40.30 -38.08 56.61
C LEU A 86 -41.06 -37.34 55.50
N GLN A 87 -42.16 -36.67 55.84
CA GLN A 87 -42.92 -35.87 54.88
C GLN A 87 -42.12 -34.67 54.39
N LYS A 88 -41.37 -34.01 55.29
CA LYS A 88 -40.44 -32.94 54.92
C LYS A 88 -39.30 -33.48 54.05
N ASP A 89 -38.68 -34.60 54.42
CA ASP A 89 -37.61 -35.21 53.63
C ASP A 89 -38.09 -35.58 52.22
N ILE A 90 -39.33 -36.07 52.09
CA ILE A 90 -39.96 -36.35 50.79
C ILE A 90 -40.14 -35.06 49.97
N GLU A 91 -40.49 -33.95 50.61
CA GLU A 91 -40.68 -32.66 49.95
C GLU A 91 -39.35 -32.06 49.50
N ASP A 92 -38.32 -32.11 50.35
CA ASP A 92 -36.95 -31.69 50.05
C ASP A 92 -36.38 -32.53 48.88
N GLN A 93 -36.57 -33.86 48.89
CA GLN A 93 -36.17 -34.73 47.77
C GLN A 93 -36.92 -34.42 46.47
N LYS A 94 -38.22 -34.08 46.54
CA LYS A 94 -38.99 -33.68 45.36
C LYS A 94 -38.47 -32.36 44.77
N GLU A 95 -38.06 -31.41 45.60
CA GLU A 95 -37.42 -30.17 45.15
C GLU A 95 -36.06 -30.44 44.50
N GLU A 96 -35.24 -31.31 45.09
CA GLU A 96 -33.96 -31.70 44.50
C GLU A 96 -34.13 -32.37 43.13
N ILE A 97 -35.10 -33.29 43.00
CA ILE A 97 -35.45 -33.92 41.71
C ILE A 97 -35.87 -32.85 40.69
N ARG A 98 -36.70 -31.87 41.07
CA ARG A 98 -37.09 -30.77 40.17
C ARG A 98 -35.89 -29.94 39.71
N SER A 99 -35.00 -29.56 40.64
CA SER A 99 -33.78 -28.80 40.31
C SER A 99 -32.85 -29.57 39.38
N LEU A 100 -32.67 -30.88 39.61
CA LEU A 100 -31.87 -31.73 38.73
C LEU A 100 -32.50 -31.88 37.33
N GLN A 101 -33.83 -31.97 37.25
CA GLN A 101 -34.55 -32.01 35.97
C GLN A 101 -34.39 -30.71 35.17
N GLU A 102 -34.43 -29.55 35.83
CA GLU A 102 -34.19 -28.25 35.18
C GLU A 102 -32.76 -28.15 34.66
N LYS A 103 -31.76 -28.48 35.49
CA LYS A 103 -30.34 -28.54 35.06
C LYS A 103 -30.15 -29.51 33.89
N GLY A 104 -30.84 -30.65 33.91
CA GLY A 104 -30.82 -31.62 32.82
C GLY A 104 -31.33 -31.03 31.49
N LYS A 105 -32.41 -30.23 31.54
CA LYS A 105 -32.93 -29.52 30.36
C LYS A 105 -31.95 -28.46 29.85
N GLU A 106 -31.40 -27.64 30.74
CA GLU A 106 -30.41 -26.61 30.38
C GLU A 106 -29.16 -27.23 29.71
N LEU A 107 -28.63 -28.32 30.28
CA LEU A 107 -27.50 -29.04 29.68
C LEU A 107 -27.85 -29.60 28.30
N TYR A 108 -29.06 -30.12 28.11
CA TYR A 108 -29.51 -30.63 26.82
C TYR A 108 -29.62 -29.52 25.77
N GLU A 109 -30.14 -28.35 26.13
CA GLU A 109 -30.18 -27.18 25.25
C GLU A 109 -28.77 -26.68 24.89
N ASN A 110 -27.86 -26.65 25.86
CA ASN A 110 -26.46 -26.29 25.63
C ASN A 110 -25.76 -27.27 24.68
N ILE A 111 -25.95 -28.59 24.87
CA ILE A 111 -25.41 -29.62 23.96
C ILE A 111 -25.93 -29.38 22.54
N LYS A 112 -27.23 -29.15 22.38
CA LYS A 112 -27.84 -28.90 21.07
C LYS A 112 -27.31 -27.62 20.42
N GLY A 113 -27.04 -26.57 21.20
CA GLY A 113 -26.39 -25.34 20.74
C GLY A 113 -24.98 -25.61 20.21
N LEU A 114 -24.15 -26.28 21.01
CA LEU A 114 -22.78 -26.64 20.64
C LEU A 114 -22.72 -27.56 19.42
N GLU A 115 -23.65 -28.51 19.28
CA GLU A 115 -23.75 -29.36 18.09
C GLU A 115 -24.01 -28.55 16.82
N LYS A 116 -24.86 -27.52 16.90
CA LYS A 116 -25.13 -26.61 15.78
C LYS A 116 -23.90 -25.78 15.44
N ASP A 117 -23.18 -25.27 16.43
CA ASP A 117 -21.96 -24.49 16.22
C ASP A 117 -20.85 -25.36 15.59
N ILE A 118 -20.70 -26.60 16.03
CA ILE A 118 -19.79 -27.58 15.40
C ILE A 118 -20.16 -27.80 13.93
N GLN A 119 -21.44 -27.93 13.59
CA GLN A 119 -21.87 -28.05 12.20
C GLN A 119 -21.58 -26.78 11.39
N GLY A 120 -21.79 -25.60 11.97
CA GLY A 120 -21.45 -24.30 11.37
C GLY A 120 -19.96 -24.20 11.05
N HIS A 121 -19.09 -24.48 12.02
CA HIS A 121 -17.64 -24.47 11.83
C HIS A 121 -17.17 -25.51 10.82
N LYS A 122 -17.77 -26.71 10.79
CA LYS A 122 -17.46 -27.71 9.75
C LYS A 122 -17.80 -27.20 8.35
N LYS A 123 -18.88 -26.46 8.18
CA LYS A 123 -19.25 -25.86 6.89
C LYS A 123 -18.25 -24.76 6.49
N GLU A 124 -17.89 -23.88 7.42
CA GLU A 124 -16.91 -22.82 7.18
C GLU A 124 -15.53 -23.37 6.81
N ILE A 125 -15.08 -24.45 7.48
CA ILE A 125 -13.83 -25.12 7.14
C ILE A 125 -13.87 -25.62 5.68
N ARG A 126 -14.95 -26.25 5.24
CA ARG A 126 -15.09 -26.72 3.85
C ARG A 126 -15.05 -25.58 2.83
N GLU A 127 -15.74 -24.48 3.10
CA GLU A 127 -15.75 -23.30 2.21
C GLU A 127 -14.34 -22.67 2.12
N ARG A 128 -13.60 -22.66 3.24
CA ARG A 128 -12.20 -22.22 3.26
C ARG A 128 -11.29 -23.18 2.50
N GLU A 129 -11.47 -24.49 2.65
CA GLU A 129 -10.72 -25.51 1.90
C GLU A 129 -10.91 -25.38 0.39
N GLU A 130 -12.14 -25.15 -0.08
CA GLU A 130 -12.45 -24.90 -1.49
C GLU A 130 -11.75 -23.62 -2.00
N THR A 131 -11.81 -22.54 -1.21
CA THR A 131 -11.12 -21.28 -1.53
C THR A 131 -9.59 -21.46 -1.59
N ILE A 132 -9.02 -22.26 -0.69
CA ILE A 132 -7.59 -22.58 -0.68
C ILE A 132 -7.24 -23.36 -1.95
N GLN A 133 -8.03 -24.36 -2.32
CA GLN A 133 -7.80 -25.17 -3.51
C GLN A 133 -7.81 -24.33 -4.79
N ASP A 134 -8.73 -23.37 -4.92
CA ASP A 134 -8.78 -22.47 -6.08
C ASP A 134 -7.58 -21.51 -6.13
N LYS A 135 -7.13 -21.02 -4.97
CA LYS A 135 -5.90 -20.22 -4.88
C LYS A 135 -4.68 -21.05 -5.25
N GLU A 136 -4.59 -22.30 -4.82
CA GLU A 136 -3.49 -23.21 -5.18
C GLU A 136 -3.45 -23.48 -6.68
N LYS A 137 -4.59 -23.75 -7.33
CA LYS A 137 -4.68 -23.88 -8.79
C LYS A 137 -4.19 -22.62 -9.50
N ARG A 138 -4.61 -21.43 -9.02
CA ARG A 138 -4.17 -20.16 -9.60
C ARG A 138 -2.67 -19.93 -9.42
N ILE A 139 -2.11 -20.30 -8.27
CA ILE A 139 -0.66 -20.25 -8.03
C ILE A 139 0.08 -21.18 -9.00
N TYR A 140 -0.44 -22.39 -9.24
CA TYR A 140 0.14 -23.32 -10.19
C TYR A 140 0.17 -22.76 -11.62
N ASP A 141 -0.94 -22.20 -12.09
CA ASP A 141 -1.01 -21.57 -13.43
C ASP A 141 -0.06 -20.38 -13.56
N LEU A 142 0.02 -19.54 -12.52
CA LEU A 142 0.97 -18.42 -12.49
C LEU A 142 2.42 -18.90 -12.49
N LYS A 143 2.75 -19.97 -11.75
CA LYS A 143 4.10 -20.57 -11.77
C LYS A 143 4.45 -21.06 -13.18
N LYS A 144 3.52 -21.72 -13.87
CA LYS A 144 3.73 -22.18 -15.26
C LYS A 144 3.95 -21.01 -16.22
N LYS A 145 3.13 -19.96 -16.15
CA LYS A 145 3.33 -18.73 -16.94
C LYS A 145 4.66 -18.05 -16.62
N ASN A 146 5.07 -18.06 -15.35
CA ASN A 146 6.36 -17.48 -14.95
C ASN A 146 7.54 -18.25 -15.55
N GLN A 147 7.48 -19.58 -15.59
CA GLN A 147 8.49 -20.40 -16.29
C GLN A 147 8.53 -20.12 -17.80
N GLU A 148 7.38 -19.90 -18.43
CA GLU A 148 7.33 -19.48 -19.84
C GLU A 148 7.97 -18.11 -20.04
N LEU A 149 7.70 -17.15 -19.16
CA LEU A 149 8.34 -15.83 -19.17
C LEU A 149 9.86 -15.90 -18.98
N GLU A 150 10.36 -16.80 -18.12
CA GLU A 150 11.80 -17.04 -17.98
C GLU A 150 12.42 -17.57 -19.29
N LYS A 151 11.72 -18.47 -20.00
CA LYS A 151 12.17 -18.93 -21.32
C LYS A 151 12.20 -17.79 -22.34
N PHE A 152 11.16 -16.95 -22.37
CA PHE A 152 11.15 -15.77 -23.24
C PHE A 152 12.28 -14.80 -22.91
N LYS A 153 12.54 -14.56 -21.61
CA LYS A 153 13.67 -13.76 -21.16
C LYS A 153 14.99 -14.30 -21.69
N PHE A 154 15.22 -15.61 -21.59
CA PHE A 154 16.44 -16.23 -22.09
C PHE A 154 16.60 -16.06 -23.62
N VAL A 155 15.52 -16.25 -24.39
CA VAL A 155 15.53 -16.05 -25.84
C VAL A 155 15.81 -14.58 -26.20
N LEU A 156 15.18 -13.65 -25.49
CA LEU A 156 15.40 -12.21 -25.70
C LEU A 156 16.82 -11.79 -25.33
N ASP A 157 17.36 -12.27 -24.21
CA ASP A 157 18.75 -12.00 -23.80
C ASP A 157 19.75 -12.51 -24.85
N TYR A 158 19.51 -13.70 -25.41
CA TYR A 158 20.29 -14.22 -26.52
C TYR A 158 20.17 -13.33 -27.77
N LYS A 159 18.95 -12.91 -28.13
CA LYS A 159 18.73 -12.04 -29.29
C LYS A 159 19.39 -10.67 -29.12
N ILE A 160 19.36 -10.10 -27.91
CA ILE A 160 20.06 -8.85 -27.58
C ILE A 160 21.57 -9.03 -27.72
N LYS A 161 22.15 -10.12 -27.18
CA LYS A 161 23.58 -10.42 -27.35
C LYS A 161 23.98 -10.54 -28.82
N GLU A 162 23.20 -11.27 -29.60
CA GLU A 162 23.49 -11.45 -31.04
C GLU A 162 23.40 -10.12 -31.81
N LEU A 163 22.38 -9.30 -31.53
CA LEU A 163 22.27 -7.97 -32.15
C LEU A 163 23.42 -7.05 -31.74
N LYS A 164 23.82 -7.05 -30.46
CA LYS A 164 24.99 -6.28 -29.99
C LYS A 164 26.27 -6.70 -30.72
N ARG A 165 26.49 -8.00 -30.89
CA ARG A 165 27.64 -8.54 -31.64
C ARG A 165 27.66 -8.11 -33.11
N GLN A 166 26.49 -7.85 -33.71
CA GLN A 166 26.40 -7.33 -35.08
C GLN A 166 26.56 -5.81 -35.17
N ILE A 167 26.18 -5.07 -34.11
CA ILE A 167 26.29 -3.61 -34.05
C ILE A 167 27.74 -3.18 -33.79
N GLU A 168 28.44 -3.86 -32.88
CA GLU A 168 29.82 -3.55 -32.48
C GLU A 168 30.81 -3.38 -33.66
N PRO A 169 30.90 -4.30 -34.65
CA PRO A 169 31.80 -4.11 -35.78
C PRO A 169 31.40 -2.92 -36.66
N ARG A 170 30.09 -2.65 -36.82
CA ARG A 170 29.62 -1.49 -37.58
C ARG A 170 29.94 -0.18 -36.87
N GLU A 171 29.85 -0.13 -35.55
CA GLU A 171 30.25 1.04 -34.76
C GLU A 171 31.75 1.31 -34.88
N ASN A 172 32.58 0.26 -34.85
CA ASN A 172 34.02 0.38 -35.06
C ASN A 172 34.35 0.86 -36.48
N GLU A 173 33.73 0.29 -37.52
CA GLU A 173 33.90 0.76 -38.90
C GLU A 173 33.50 2.24 -39.07
N ILE A 174 32.41 2.66 -38.43
CA ILE A 174 31.99 4.06 -38.43
C ILE A 174 33.00 4.95 -37.71
N ALA A 175 33.59 4.48 -36.61
CA ALA A 175 34.63 5.22 -35.89
C ALA A 175 35.90 5.38 -36.75
N ASP A 176 36.34 4.31 -37.40
CA ASP A 176 37.50 4.31 -38.29
C ASP A 176 37.28 5.24 -39.49
N MET A 177 36.11 5.17 -40.14
CA MET A 177 35.76 6.09 -41.24
C MET A 177 35.73 7.56 -40.79
N LYS A 178 35.27 7.84 -39.56
CA LYS A 178 35.29 9.21 -39.02
C LYS A 178 36.72 9.71 -38.83
N LEU A 179 37.62 8.88 -38.30
CA LEU A 179 39.03 9.24 -38.17
C LEU A 179 39.66 9.50 -39.53
N GLN A 180 39.39 8.65 -40.53
CA GLN A 180 39.90 8.84 -41.88
C GLN A 180 39.39 10.14 -42.52
N ILE A 181 38.12 10.51 -42.30
CA ILE A 181 37.56 11.79 -42.76
C ILE A 181 38.29 12.96 -42.08
N GLU A 182 38.54 12.88 -40.78
CA GLU A 182 39.23 13.93 -40.03
C GLU A 182 40.68 14.11 -40.49
N GLU A 183 41.40 13.02 -40.77
CA GLU A 183 42.75 13.07 -41.37
C GLU A 183 42.72 13.69 -42.78
N MET A 184 41.77 13.29 -43.62
CA MET A 184 41.62 13.83 -44.97
C MET A 184 41.24 15.32 -44.96
N ASP A 185 40.42 15.76 -44.02
CA ASP A 185 40.08 17.18 -43.83
C ASP A 185 41.31 18.00 -43.42
N GLN A 186 42.17 17.46 -42.57
CA GLN A 186 43.44 18.09 -42.20
C GLN A 186 44.39 18.19 -43.41
N GLU A 187 44.49 17.14 -44.23
CA GLU A 187 45.28 17.18 -45.47
C GLU A 187 44.73 18.22 -46.45
N LEU A 188 43.41 18.27 -46.65
CA LEU A 188 42.76 19.27 -47.49
C LEU A 188 43.05 20.69 -47.01
N GLU A 189 42.99 20.93 -45.70
CA GLU A 189 43.35 22.23 -45.12
C GLU A 189 44.82 22.57 -45.41
N HIS A 190 45.72 21.59 -45.33
CA HIS A 190 47.12 21.78 -45.65
C HIS A 190 47.32 22.13 -47.13
N TYR A 191 46.63 21.44 -48.05
CA TYR A 191 46.67 21.76 -49.49
C TYR A 191 46.10 23.14 -49.78
N HIS A 192 45.01 23.54 -49.13
CA HIS A 192 44.46 24.90 -49.30
C HIS A 192 45.44 25.99 -48.86
N LYS A 193 46.14 25.80 -47.74
CA LYS A 193 47.20 26.73 -47.30
C LYS A 193 48.36 26.78 -48.29
N SER A 194 48.78 25.62 -48.79
CA SER A 194 49.85 25.53 -49.78
C SER A 194 49.47 26.19 -51.11
N ASN A 195 48.26 25.96 -51.61
CA ASN A 195 47.77 26.57 -52.84
C ASN A 195 47.66 28.09 -52.70
N ALA A 196 47.13 28.59 -51.58
CA ALA A 196 47.10 30.03 -51.32
C ALA A 196 48.50 30.66 -51.32
N ALA A 197 49.50 29.97 -50.76
CA ALA A 197 50.89 30.42 -50.80
C ALA A 197 51.48 30.41 -52.22
N LEU A 198 51.20 29.37 -53.01
CA LEU A 198 51.63 29.28 -54.41
C LEU A 198 50.97 30.35 -55.28
N ASP A 199 49.69 30.63 -55.09
CA ASP A 199 48.97 31.68 -55.81
C ASP A 199 49.56 33.07 -55.53
N LEU A 200 49.92 33.34 -54.27
CA LEU A 200 50.65 34.57 -53.91
C LEU A 200 52.00 34.65 -54.63
N MET A 201 52.76 33.54 -54.65
CA MET A 201 54.05 33.49 -55.34
C MET A 201 53.92 33.67 -56.85
N ILE A 202 52.89 33.08 -57.48
CA ILE A 202 52.57 33.31 -58.90
C ILE A 202 52.23 34.77 -59.14
N GLY A 203 51.44 35.39 -58.25
CA GLY A 203 51.11 36.81 -58.32
C GLY A 203 52.35 37.70 -58.26
N GLU A 204 53.26 37.45 -57.32
CA GLU A 204 54.53 38.18 -57.18
C GLU A 204 55.42 38.03 -58.43
N LEU A 205 55.55 36.82 -58.95
CA LEU A 205 56.34 36.56 -60.16
C LEU A 205 55.73 37.23 -61.40
N THR A 206 54.40 37.23 -61.52
CA THR A 206 53.69 37.89 -62.61
C THR A 206 53.89 39.41 -62.56
N LEU A 207 53.75 40.03 -61.38
CA LEU A 207 54.03 41.46 -61.20
C LEU A 207 55.48 41.82 -61.54
N LYS A 208 56.43 40.96 -61.14
CA LYS A 208 57.85 41.15 -61.47
C LYS A 208 58.08 41.06 -62.99
N MET A 209 57.45 40.09 -63.66
CA MET A 209 57.53 39.94 -65.10
C MET A 209 56.94 41.15 -65.82
N ASP A 210 55.78 41.65 -65.40
CA ASP A 210 55.15 42.86 -65.96
C ASP A 210 56.01 44.10 -65.74
N GLY A 211 56.64 44.25 -64.57
CA GLY A 211 57.61 45.30 -64.28
C GLY A 211 58.79 45.25 -65.25
N MET A 212 59.43 44.08 -65.39
CA MET A 212 60.54 43.89 -66.33
C MET A 212 60.12 44.14 -67.79
N GLN A 213 58.91 43.74 -68.18
CA GLN A 213 58.40 43.97 -69.53
C GLN A 213 58.17 45.47 -69.80
N LYS A 214 57.68 46.23 -68.81
CA LYS A 214 57.58 47.69 -68.89
C LYS A 214 58.95 48.33 -69.05
N ASP A 215 59.94 47.89 -68.29
CA ASP A 215 61.31 48.39 -68.40
C ASP A 215 61.91 48.10 -69.78
N ILE A 216 61.71 46.89 -70.32
CA ILE A 216 62.12 46.50 -71.68
C ILE A 216 61.45 47.40 -72.72
N ASN A 217 60.15 47.67 -72.57
CA ASN A 217 59.41 48.53 -73.49
C ASN A 217 59.93 49.98 -73.43
N HIS A 218 60.20 50.49 -72.23
CA HIS A 218 60.76 51.82 -72.00
C HIS A 218 62.15 51.95 -72.64
N GLN A 219 63.06 51.02 -72.35
CA GLN A 219 64.39 50.98 -72.97
C GLN A 219 64.31 50.84 -74.50
N SER A 220 63.38 50.04 -75.01
CA SER A 220 63.18 49.89 -76.46
C SER A 220 62.71 51.19 -77.10
N LEU A 221 61.85 51.96 -76.42
CA LEU A 221 61.38 53.27 -76.89
C LEU A 221 62.52 54.29 -76.86
N GLU A 222 63.29 54.35 -75.78
CA GLU A 222 64.49 55.20 -75.68
C GLU A 222 65.50 54.89 -76.78
N ILE A 223 65.77 53.61 -77.06
CA ILE A 223 66.67 53.21 -78.15
C ILE A 223 66.11 53.67 -79.50
N LYS A 224 64.80 53.56 -79.72
CA LYS A 224 64.15 54.02 -80.97
C LYS A 224 64.25 55.54 -81.13
N THR A 225 63.95 56.30 -80.07
CA THR A 225 64.04 57.78 -80.10
C THR A 225 65.48 58.23 -80.28
N MET A 226 66.45 57.65 -79.56
CA MET A 226 67.88 57.93 -79.77
C MET A 226 68.35 57.56 -81.19
N ARG A 227 67.95 56.41 -81.74
CA ARG A 227 68.29 56.04 -83.14
C ARG A 227 67.66 57.00 -84.15
N GLN A 228 66.44 57.47 -83.92
CA GLN A 228 65.80 58.47 -84.78
C GLN A 228 66.53 59.82 -84.68
N PHE A 229 66.89 60.25 -83.47
CA PHE A 229 67.68 61.44 -83.24
C PHE A 229 69.03 61.38 -83.97
N ILE A 230 69.76 60.26 -83.85
CA ILE A 230 71.03 60.04 -84.56
C ILE A 230 70.84 60.10 -86.08
N ARG A 231 69.79 59.46 -86.62
CA ARG A 231 69.50 59.50 -88.07
C ARG A 231 69.17 60.91 -88.56
N GLN A 232 68.38 61.67 -87.78
CA GLN A 232 68.06 63.05 -88.11
C GLN A 232 69.31 63.93 -88.09
N PHE A 233 70.17 63.76 -87.07
CA PHE A 233 71.45 64.46 -86.99
C PHE A 233 72.36 64.12 -88.18
N GLN A 234 72.46 62.83 -88.53
CA GLN A 234 73.23 62.36 -89.69
C GLN A 234 72.73 62.96 -91.01
N SER A 235 71.41 63.04 -91.22
CA SER A 235 70.82 63.68 -92.40
C SER A 235 71.15 65.17 -92.44
N ASP A 236 70.89 65.89 -91.34
CA ASP A 236 71.16 67.33 -91.26
C ASP A 236 72.67 67.63 -91.46
N LEU A 237 73.56 66.75 -90.97
CA LEU A 237 75.00 66.84 -91.16
C LEU A 237 75.40 66.59 -92.62
N HIS A 238 74.79 65.58 -93.27
CA HIS A 238 75.02 65.29 -94.69
C HIS A 238 74.58 66.45 -95.58
N ASP A 239 73.41 67.04 -95.30
CA ASP A 239 72.92 68.23 -96.00
C ASP A 239 73.86 69.43 -95.81
N SER A 240 74.43 69.57 -94.60
CA SER A 240 75.46 70.57 -94.32
C SER A 240 76.75 70.29 -95.12
N ALA A 241 77.16 69.03 -95.23
CA ALA A 241 78.36 68.62 -95.97
C ALA A 241 78.22 68.88 -97.49
N GLN A 242 77.03 68.78 -98.07
CA GLN A 242 76.80 69.12 -99.49
C GLN A 242 77.09 70.60 -99.82
N LEU A 243 77.16 71.48 -98.82
CA LEU A 243 77.47 72.91 -98.98
C LEU A 243 78.98 73.21 -98.96
N LEU A 244 79.85 72.19 -99.01
CA LEU A 244 81.32 72.31 -98.94
C LEU A 244 81.92 73.32 -99.94
N GLU A 245 81.40 73.39 -101.16
CA GLU A 245 81.89 74.31 -102.20
C GLU A 245 81.49 75.78 -101.95
N LYS A 246 80.50 76.04 -101.07
CA LYS A 246 79.92 77.36 -100.78
C LYS A 246 80.26 77.83 -99.36
N LYS A 247 81.49 78.34 -99.15
CA LYS A 247 82.04 78.73 -97.83
C LYS A 247 81.12 79.56 -96.92
N LYS A 248 80.36 80.54 -97.45
CA LYS A 248 79.44 81.36 -96.62
C LYS A 248 78.19 80.59 -96.17
N ALA A 249 77.63 79.75 -97.05
CA ALA A 249 76.44 78.96 -96.75
C ALA A 249 76.75 77.82 -95.77
N LEU A 250 77.91 77.19 -95.89
CA LEU A 250 78.39 76.17 -94.96
C LEU A 250 78.51 76.70 -93.53
N LYS A 251 79.10 77.88 -93.32
CA LYS A 251 79.23 78.48 -91.99
C LYS A 251 77.86 78.72 -91.34
N ALA A 252 76.88 79.20 -92.10
CA ALA A 252 75.52 79.42 -91.59
C ALA A 252 74.81 78.10 -91.23
N SER A 253 74.96 77.08 -92.07
CA SER A 253 74.39 75.75 -91.87
C SER A 253 74.96 75.04 -90.62
N VAL A 254 76.27 75.12 -90.39
CA VAL A 254 76.92 74.55 -89.18
C VAL A 254 76.48 75.26 -87.90
N ILE A 255 76.32 76.60 -87.93
CA ILE A 255 75.80 77.36 -86.79
C ILE A 255 74.33 76.99 -86.49
N ALA A 256 73.51 76.78 -87.52
CA ALA A 256 72.13 76.34 -87.36
C ALA A 256 72.04 74.93 -86.76
N LEU A 257 72.91 74.02 -87.20
CA LEU A 257 73.00 72.66 -86.67
C LEU A 257 73.43 72.65 -85.20
N TYR A 258 74.42 73.45 -84.82
CA TYR A 258 74.83 73.62 -83.42
C TYR A 258 73.67 74.09 -82.53
N LYS A 259 72.95 75.14 -82.95
CA LYS A 259 71.80 75.66 -82.20
C LYS A 259 70.64 74.67 -82.09
N LYS A 260 70.37 73.89 -83.13
CA LYS A 260 69.23 72.94 -83.17
C LYS A 260 69.41 71.79 -82.19
N TYR A 261 70.63 71.31 -81.99
CA TYR A 261 70.91 70.12 -81.19
C TYR A 261 71.46 70.42 -79.78
N GLU A 262 71.81 71.67 -79.45
CA GLU A 262 72.25 72.07 -78.11
C GLU A 262 71.09 72.34 -77.12
N THR A 263 69.88 72.70 -77.60
CA THR A 263 68.74 73.09 -76.74
C THR A 263 67.62 72.04 -76.63
N GLY A 264 67.92 70.75 -76.71
CA GLY A 264 66.93 69.66 -76.66
C GLY A 264 66.34 69.42 -75.27
N LYS A 265 65.28 70.14 -74.88
CA LYS A 265 64.41 69.79 -73.74
C LYS A 265 63.04 69.36 -74.25
N ILE A 266 62.72 68.08 -74.07
CA ILE A 266 61.48 67.41 -74.49
C ILE A 266 60.31 67.94 -73.65
N VAL A 267 59.29 68.53 -74.29
CA VAL A 267 58.03 68.97 -73.66
C VAL A 267 56.88 68.37 -74.45
N THR A 268 56.59 67.09 -74.27
CA THR A 268 55.39 66.43 -74.85
C THR A 268 55.01 65.16 -74.06
N GLU A 269 54.88 65.21 -72.73
CA GLU A 269 54.38 64.04 -71.96
C GLU A 269 53.31 64.34 -70.89
N VAL A 270 53.03 65.60 -70.54
CA VAL A 270 52.24 65.90 -69.34
C VAL A 270 50.71 65.86 -69.58
N ALA A 271 50.23 65.89 -70.82
CA ALA A 271 48.80 66.07 -71.09
C ALA A 271 47.97 64.77 -71.14
N SER A 272 48.55 63.60 -71.45
CA SER A 272 47.76 62.35 -71.55
C SER A 272 47.59 61.62 -70.21
N ASP A 273 48.42 61.93 -69.21
CA ASP A 273 48.44 61.21 -67.93
C ASP A 273 47.30 61.64 -66.98
N VAL A 274 46.81 62.88 -67.13
CA VAL A 274 45.77 63.45 -66.27
C VAL A 274 44.39 62.85 -66.56
N ASP A 275 44.09 62.54 -67.81
CA ASP A 275 42.78 62.01 -68.23
C ASP A 275 42.64 60.52 -67.84
N ALA A 276 43.72 59.75 -67.98
CA ALA A 276 43.79 58.36 -67.52
C ALA A 276 43.62 58.24 -66.01
N GLN A 277 44.21 59.16 -65.24
CA GLN A 277 44.11 59.19 -63.78
C GLN A 277 42.67 59.50 -63.30
N GLN A 278 41.94 60.36 -64.03
CA GLN A 278 40.54 60.66 -63.69
C GLN A 278 39.60 59.47 -63.98
N GLU A 279 39.79 58.75 -65.07
CA GLU A 279 39.01 57.56 -65.41
C GLU A 279 39.21 56.45 -64.37
N TYR A 280 40.46 56.21 -63.94
CA TYR A 280 40.80 55.26 -62.87
C TYR A 280 40.12 55.59 -61.54
N ASN A 281 40.07 56.87 -61.15
CA ASN A 281 39.42 57.30 -59.91
C ASN A 281 37.90 57.04 -59.94
N ARG A 282 37.24 57.24 -61.10
CA ARG A 282 35.80 56.95 -61.23
C ARG A 282 35.50 55.46 -61.11
N GLN A 283 36.31 54.61 -61.74
CA GLN A 283 36.14 53.16 -61.66
C GLN A 283 36.36 52.65 -60.23
N ARG A 284 37.35 53.19 -59.52
CA ARG A 284 37.59 52.87 -58.10
C ARG A 284 36.41 53.24 -57.22
N GLU A 285 35.84 54.44 -57.40
CA GLU A 285 34.70 54.90 -56.60
C GLU A 285 33.43 54.07 -56.83
N TYR A 286 33.23 53.59 -58.07
CA TYR A 286 32.12 52.69 -58.40
C TYR A 286 32.26 51.33 -57.67
N LEU A 287 33.44 50.73 -57.74
CA LEU A 287 33.74 49.45 -57.08
C LEU A 287 33.64 49.58 -55.55
N GLU A 288 34.13 50.68 -54.97
CA GLU A 288 34.00 50.96 -53.54
C GLU A 288 32.51 51.04 -53.11
N LYS A 289 31.65 51.72 -53.91
CA LYS A 289 30.21 51.80 -53.65
C LYS A 289 29.51 50.44 -53.79
N GLU A 290 29.92 49.62 -54.75
CA GLU A 290 29.35 48.28 -54.96
C GLU A 290 29.70 47.33 -53.81
N VAL A 291 30.97 47.34 -53.36
CA VAL A 291 31.43 46.56 -52.20
C VAL A 291 30.69 46.99 -50.93
N GLU A 292 30.51 48.29 -50.70
CA GLU A 292 29.78 48.79 -49.53
C GLU A 292 28.30 48.38 -49.56
N SER A 293 27.67 48.44 -50.73
CA SER A 293 26.29 47.94 -50.95
C SER A 293 26.17 46.45 -50.64
N MET A 294 27.12 45.63 -51.09
CA MET A 294 27.15 44.19 -50.81
C MET A 294 27.36 43.89 -49.32
N LYS A 295 28.29 44.57 -48.66
CA LYS A 295 28.50 44.46 -47.21
C LYS A 295 27.23 44.80 -46.43
N SER A 296 26.56 45.90 -46.80
CA SER A 296 25.30 46.33 -46.15
C SER A 296 24.19 45.28 -46.33
N LYS A 297 24.06 44.70 -47.53
CA LYS A 297 23.09 43.62 -47.80
C LYS A 297 23.41 42.36 -46.98
N LEU A 298 24.68 41.97 -46.87
CA LEU A 298 25.10 40.81 -46.09
C LEU A 298 24.77 40.99 -44.61
N VAL A 299 25.11 42.15 -44.02
CA VAL A 299 24.81 42.45 -42.61
C VAL A 299 23.30 42.48 -42.35
N LYS A 300 22.51 43.05 -43.26
CA LYS A 300 21.04 43.00 -43.17
C LYS A 300 20.51 41.56 -43.25
N GLY A 301 21.03 40.75 -44.17
CA GLY A 301 20.66 39.34 -44.31
C GLY A 301 20.96 38.53 -43.04
N LEU A 302 22.14 38.72 -42.44
CA LEU A 302 22.52 38.08 -41.18
C LEU A 302 21.60 38.48 -40.02
N LYS A 303 21.22 39.77 -39.92
CA LYS A 303 20.28 40.24 -38.89
C LYS A 303 18.88 39.65 -39.05
N ILE A 304 18.37 39.55 -40.29
CA ILE A 304 17.07 38.95 -40.57
C ILE A 304 17.08 37.46 -40.25
N ASN A 305 18.13 36.74 -40.67
CA ASN A 305 18.24 35.31 -40.38
C ASN A 305 18.37 35.06 -38.86
N HIS A 306 19.13 35.90 -38.15
CA HIS A 306 19.22 35.83 -36.70
C HIS A 306 17.87 36.09 -36.01
N SER A 307 17.11 37.09 -36.46
CA SER A 307 15.79 37.39 -35.88
C SER A 307 14.78 36.28 -36.17
N GLU A 308 14.79 35.68 -37.36
CA GLU A 308 13.97 34.50 -37.68
C GLU A 308 14.36 33.28 -36.85
N MET A 309 15.65 32.97 -36.71
CA MET A 309 16.13 31.88 -35.87
C MET A 309 15.65 32.05 -34.42
N MET A 310 15.70 33.27 -33.88
CA MET A 310 15.19 33.56 -32.53
C MET A 310 13.66 33.49 -32.42
N ARG A 311 12.93 33.80 -33.50
CA ARG A 311 11.47 33.62 -33.58
C ARG A 311 11.12 32.13 -33.56
N LEU A 312 11.77 31.34 -34.41
CA LEU A 312 11.57 29.88 -34.52
C LEU A 312 11.95 29.16 -33.22
N LYS A 313 13.02 29.58 -32.52
CA LYS A 313 13.38 29.03 -31.21
C LYS A 313 12.30 29.29 -30.16
N ARG A 314 11.72 30.50 -30.12
CA ARG A 314 10.61 30.82 -29.22
C ARG A 314 9.36 30.02 -29.54
N GLU A 315 9.02 29.90 -30.82
CA GLU A 315 7.88 29.11 -31.29
C GLU A 315 8.04 27.63 -30.93
N ASN A 316 9.23 27.05 -31.16
CA ASN A 316 9.54 25.68 -30.73
C ASN A 316 9.45 25.48 -29.21
N ALA A 317 9.87 26.46 -28.41
CA ALA A 317 9.74 26.38 -26.95
C ALA A 317 8.27 26.34 -26.53
N ILE A 318 7.42 27.17 -27.13
CA ILE A 318 5.97 27.18 -26.87
C ILE A 318 5.33 25.85 -27.29
N LEU A 319 5.64 25.35 -28.50
CA LEU A 319 5.16 24.06 -28.99
C LEU A 319 5.59 22.91 -28.09
N THR A 320 6.80 22.94 -27.55
CA THR A 320 7.29 21.93 -26.61
C THR A 320 6.49 21.93 -25.31
N VAL A 321 6.14 23.11 -24.78
CA VAL A 321 5.27 23.23 -23.60
C VAL A 321 3.88 22.66 -23.91
N GLN A 322 3.28 23.05 -25.03
CA GLN A 322 1.96 22.54 -25.45
C GLN A 322 1.95 21.01 -25.63
N VAL A 323 3.00 20.44 -26.23
CA VAL A 323 3.14 18.98 -26.36
C VAL A 323 3.22 18.30 -25.00
N ASN A 324 3.92 18.90 -24.04
CA ASN A 324 4.02 18.36 -22.69
C ASN A 324 2.69 18.46 -21.92
N ASP A 325 1.96 19.55 -22.08
CA ASP A 325 0.63 19.71 -21.48
C ASP A 325 -0.37 18.71 -22.06
N LEU A 326 -0.40 18.55 -23.38
CA LEU A 326 -1.22 17.52 -24.05
C LEU A 326 -0.85 16.10 -23.61
N ARG A 327 0.43 15.82 -23.37
CA ARG A 327 0.86 14.53 -22.80
C ARG A 327 0.33 14.32 -21.39
N ARG A 328 0.34 15.36 -20.54
CA ARG A 328 -0.21 15.29 -19.19
C ARG A 328 -1.73 15.07 -19.21
N GLU A 329 -2.44 15.81 -20.05
CA GLU A 329 -3.89 15.63 -20.24
C GLU A 329 -4.21 14.22 -20.75
N PHE A 330 -3.46 13.72 -21.74
CA PHE A 330 -3.62 12.36 -22.25
C PHE A 330 -3.41 11.30 -21.15
N HIS A 331 -2.39 11.48 -20.31
CA HIS A 331 -2.16 10.58 -19.17
C HIS A 331 -3.28 10.66 -18.13
N ALA A 332 -3.79 11.85 -17.82
CA ALA A 332 -4.90 12.05 -16.89
C ALA A 332 -6.18 11.36 -17.41
N VAL A 333 -6.54 11.60 -18.68
CA VAL A 333 -7.71 10.96 -19.32
C VAL A 333 -7.55 9.44 -19.34
N LYS A 334 -6.35 8.93 -19.64
CA LYS A 334 -6.09 7.49 -19.62
C LYS A 334 -6.25 6.89 -18.21
N SER A 335 -5.84 7.61 -17.16
CA SER A 335 -6.04 7.20 -15.76
C SER A 335 -7.52 7.17 -15.40
N SER A 336 -8.26 8.24 -15.70
CA SER A 336 -9.72 8.28 -15.49
C SER A 336 -10.44 7.18 -16.26
N GLN A 337 -10.02 6.87 -17.48
CA GLN A 337 -10.59 5.77 -18.26
C GLN A 337 -10.34 4.40 -17.62
N SER A 338 -9.18 4.19 -17.01
CA SER A 338 -8.87 2.98 -16.25
C SER A 338 -9.80 2.85 -15.04
N GLU A 339 -9.97 3.92 -14.27
CA GLU A 339 -10.87 3.94 -13.11
C GLU A 339 -12.33 3.67 -13.49
N VAL A 340 -12.81 4.26 -14.60
CA VAL A 340 -14.16 4.01 -15.12
C VAL A 340 -14.31 2.56 -15.57
N ASN A 341 -13.29 1.97 -16.20
CA ASN A 341 -13.32 0.55 -16.58
C ASN A 341 -13.34 -0.37 -15.35
N ASP A 342 -12.59 -0.04 -14.30
CA ASP A 342 -12.59 -0.79 -13.04
C ASP A 342 -13.94 -0.71 -12.33
N LEU A 343 -14.57 0.47 -12.32
CA LEU A 343 -15.92 0.67 -11.79
C LEU A 343 -16.97 -0.11 -12.60
N LYS A 344 -16.87 -0.10 -13.94
CA LYS A 344 -17.75 -0.91 -14.80
C LYS A 344 -17.61 -2.40 -14.54
N ASN A 345 -16.39 -2.89 -14.35
CA ASN A 345 -16.13 -4.29 -14.00
C ASN A 345 -16.75 -4.65 -12.64
N LYS A 346 -16.51 -3.84 -11.60
CA LYS A 346 -17.14 -4.04 -10.29
C LYS A 346 -18.67 -4.01 -10.35
N HIS A 347 -19.24 -3.14 -11.18
CA HIS A 347 -20.69 -3.04 -11.33
C HIS A 347 -21.27 -4.24 -12.09
N ARG A 348 -20.53 -4.79 -13.07
CA ARG A 348 -20.89 -6.03 -13.75
C ARG A 348 -20.86 -7.23 -12.81
N ASP A 349 -19.84 -7.32 -11.97
CA ASP A 349 -19.70 -8.38 -10.97
C ASP A 349 -20.84 -8.30 -9.92
N LYS A 350 -21.19 -7.08 -9.49
CA LYS A 350 -22.33 -6.87 -8.57
C LYS A 350 -23.67 -7.28 -9.18
N ARG A 351 -23.93 -6.94 -10.45
CA ARG A 351 -25.16 -7.38 -11.15
C ARG A 351 -25.23 -8.90 -11.27
N SER A 352 -24.12 -9.55 -11.58
CA SER A 352 -24.06 -11.02 -11.65
C SER A 352 -24.35 -11.67 -10.29
N MET A 353 -23.88 -11.06 -9.19
CA MET A 353 -24.22 -11.48 -7.84
C MET A 353 -25.71 -11.29 -7.53
N ASP A 354 -26.25 -10.11 -7.80
CA ASP A 354 -27.66 -9.77 -7.52
C ASP A 354 -28.62 -10.67 -8.33
N GLU A 355 -28.28 -11.00 -9.58
CA GLU A 355 -29.03 -11.96 -10.41
C GLU A 355 -29.02 -13.36 -9.79
N ARG A 356 -27.87 -13.81 -9.29
CA ARG A 356 -27.72 -15.13 -8.66
C ARG A 356 -28.47 -15.22 -7.32
N GLU A 357 -28.50 -14.13 -6.55
CA GLU A 357 -29.32 -14.05 -5.34
C GLU A 357 -30.82 -14.08 -5.64
N MET A 358 -31.28 -13.38 -6.68
CA MET A 358 -32.67 -13.45 -7.11
C MET A 358 -33.08 -14.85 -7.57
N GLU A 359 -32.19 -15.55 -8.28
CA GLU A 359 -32.43 -16.90 -8.78
C GLU A 359 -32.57 -17.89 -7.61
N LEU A 360 -31.68 -17.81 -6.61
CA LEU A 360 -31.77 -18.60 -5.37
C LEU A 360 -33.05 -18.32 -4.57
N ARG A 361 -33.49 -17.05 -4.51
CA ARG A 361 -34.78 -16.70 -3.88
C ARG A 361 -35.96 -17.32 -4.61
N ARG A 362 -35.93 -17.29 -5.95
CA ARG A 362 -36.97 -17.90 -6.80
C ARG A 362 -37.04 -19.43 -6.59
N GLU A 363 -35.89 -20.09 -6.53
CA GLU A 363 -35.81 -21.52 -6.24
C GLU A 363 -36.37 -21.85 -4.85
N SER A 364 -36.03 -21.03 -3.85
CA SER A 364 -36.54 -21.21 -2.48
C SER A 364 -38.06 -20.99 -2.38
N GLU A 365 -38.61 -20.00 -3.10
CA GLU A 365 -40.05 -19.76 -3.17
C GLU A 365 -40.78 -20.91 -3.89
N LEU A 366 -40.23 -21.43 -4.98
CA LEU A 366 -40.79 -22.59 -5.68
C LEU A 366 -40.81 -23.84 -4.80
N GLN A 367 -39.76 -24.08 -4.00
CA GLN A 367 -39.74 -25.18 -3.03
C GLN A 367 -40.80 -25.04 -1.94
N LYS A 368 -41.13 -23.81 -1.51
CA LYS A 368 -42.18 -23.57 -0.51
C LYS A 368 -43.60 -23.77 -1.04
N VAL A 369 -43.82 -23.64 -2.35
CA VAL A 369 -45.14 -23.85 -2.98
C VAL A 369 -45.38 -25.34 -3.30
N LEU A 370 -44.32 -26.16 -3.33
CA LEU A 370 -44.36 -27.60 -3.59
C LEU A 370 -44.44 -28.48 -2.32
N MET A 371 -44.37 -27.89 -1.13
CA MET A 371 -44.72 -28.51 0.16
C MET A 371 -46.12 -28.05 0.60
#